data_AF-A0A1Z2XW30-F1
#
_entry.id   AF-A0A1Z2XW30-F1
#
_cell.length_a   1.000
_cell.length_b   1.000
_cell.length_c   1.000
_cell.angle_alpha   90.00
_cell.angle_beta   90.00
_cell.angle_gamma   90.00
#
_symmetry.space_group_name_H-M   'P 1'
#
loop_
_entity.id
_entity.type
_entity.pdbx_description
1 polymer ?
#
loop_
_entity_poly.entity_id
_entity_poly.type
_entity_poly.pdbx_seq_one_letter_code
_entity_poly.pdbx_strand_id
1 'polypeptide(L)'
;MQSPNNPNFYLKHSFDKEYSNYGVPYVQENCELGVSDNITIYGHHMNDGSMFADLCKYESEDFYREHKTIRFDTLDGFGEYEIVAAFKTVAYSNAGFPYFLFVKADKLEDFDDFIAKCKELAFFNWNDEYGQDGDSDHVGTVEKVEGGVVYTVEGNSGDMCQENRYTVGYYEILGYGTPAY
;
A
#
# COMPACT_ATOMS: atom_id res chain seq x y z
N MET A 1 -14.75 9.07 14.28
CA MET A 1 -16.16 8.95 14.72
C MET A 1 -16.84 7.78 14.01
N GLN A 2 -18.01 7.32 14.45
CA GLN A 2 -18.82 6.32 13.74
C GLN A 2 -20.30 6.43 14.13
N SER A 3 -21.21 6.13 13.20
CA SER A 3 -22.66 6.09 13.42
C SER A 3 -23.32 4.90 12.71
N PRO A 4 -23.27 3.68 13.28
CA PRO A 4 -23.69 2.45 12.60
C PRO A 4 -25.14 2.46 12.10
N ASN A 5 -26.05 3.07 12.87
CA ASN A 5 -27.48 3.11 12.53
C ASN A 5 -27.90 4.37 11.74
N ASN A 6 -26.95 5.25 11.42
CA ASN A 6 -27.20 6.46 10.64
C ASN A 6 -25.97 6.76 9.76
N PRO A 7 -25.83 6.04 8.63
CA PRO A 7 -24.72 6.23 7.71
C PRO A 7 -24.58 7.70 7.32
N ASN A 8 -23.35 8.17 7.14
CA ASN A 8 -23.02 9.55 6.75
C ASN A 8 -23.45 10.64 7.76
N PHE A 9 -23.89 10.32 8.98
CA PHE A 9 -24.24 11.35 9.98
C PHE A 9 -23.11 12.39 10.15
N TYR A 10 -21.87 11.93 10.31
CA TYR A 10 -20.70 12.79 10.50
C TYR A 10 -20.20 13.50 9.21
N LEU A 11 -20.83 13.26 8.06
CA LEU A 11 -20.59 14.04 6.85
C LEU A 11 -21.02 15.51 7.03
N LYS A 12 -22.05 15.76 7.85
CA LYS A 12 -22.57 17.12 8.10
C LYS A 12 -22.67 17.48 9.59
N HIS A 13 -21.92 16.77 10.43
CA HIS A 13 -21.89 17.02 11.86
C HIS A 13 -20.46 17.03 12.41
N SER A 14 -20.22 17.92 13.37
CA SER A 14 -18.98 17.99 14.13
C SER A 14 -18.85 16.82 15.11
N PHE A 15 -17.72 16.76 15.82
CA PHE A 15 -17.51 15.83 16.94
C PHE A 15 -18.64 15.92 17.98
N ASP A 16 -19.07 17.14 18.32
CA ASP A 16 -20.15 17.43 19.28
C ASP A 16 -21.56 17.16 18.74
N LYS A 17 -21.67 16.60 17.52
CA LYS A 17 -22.92 16.30 16.82
C LYS A 17 -23.74 17.53 16.42
N GLU A 18 -23.11 18.70 16.41
CA GLU A 18 -23.71 19.92 15.86
C GLU A 18 -23.54 19.96 14.35
N TYR A 19 -24.44 20.66 13.64
CA TYR A 19 -24.33 20.81 12.19
C TYR A 19 -23.01 21.49 11.81
N SER A 20 -22.30 20.92 10.85
CA SER A 20 -21.05 21.46 10.32
C SER A 20 -20.91 21.14 8.83
N ASN A 21 -20.55 22.14 8.03
CA ASN A 21 -20.24 21.91 6.61
C ASN A 21 -18.96 21.12 6.39
N TYR A 22 -18.04 21.16 7.36
CA TYR A 22 -16.76 20.46 7.34
C TYR A 22 -16.89 18.98 7.75
N GLY A 23 -17.93 18.63 8.52
CA GLY A 23 -18.03 17.31 9.13
C GLY A 23 -16.82 16.96 10.00
N VAL A 24 -16.52 15.68 10.12
CA VAL A 24 -15.27 15.12 10.70
C VAL A 24 -14.94 13.79 10.01
N PRO A 25 -13.69 13.29 10.07
CA PRO A 25 -13.40 11.92 9.63
C PRO A 25 -14.21 10.86 10.41
N TYR A 26 -14.81 9.92 9.68
CA TYR A 26 -15.68 8.90 10.25
C TYR A 26 -15.55 7.53 9.58
N VAL A 27 -15.71 6.49 10.37
CA VAL A 27 -15.64 5.08 9.95
C VAL A 27 -16.96 4.67 9.29
N GLN A 28 -16.88 3.84 8.26
CA GLN A 28 -18.03 3.21 7.60
C GLN A 28 -18.91 2.44 8.59
N GLU A 29 -20.22 2.43 8.38
CA GLU A 29 -21.22 1.93 9.34
C GLU A 29 -21.10 0.45 9.69
N ASN A 30 -20.63 -0.39 8.76
CA ASN A 30 -20.51 -1.83 8.92
C ASN A 30 -19.09 -2.30 9.26
N CYS A 31 -18.12 -1.38 9.36
CA CYS A 31 -16.80 -1.69 9.89
C CYS A 31 -16.85 -1.80 11.42
N GLU A 32 -16.08 -2.72 12.00
CA GLU A 32 -15.92 -2.90 13.44
C GLU A 32 -14.43 -2.87 13.78
N LEU A 33 -14.02 -1.86 14.57
CA LEU A 33 -12.62 -1.71 14.98
C LEU A 33 -12.17 -2.93 15.79
N GLY A 34 -10.99 -3.46 15.45
CA GLY A 34 -10.44 -4.68 16.06
C GLY A 34 -11.02 -5.99 15.53
N VAL A 35 -12.00 -5.95 14.61
CA VAL A 35 -12.67 -7.15 14.07
C VAL A 35 -12.67 -7.20 12.54
N SER A 36 -12.85 -6.06 11.87
CA SER A 36 -12.82 -5.97 10.41
C SER A 36 -11.38 -5.99 9.87
N ASP A 37 -11.18 -6.63 8.73
CA ASP A 37 -9.87 -6.67 8.03
C ASP A 37 -9.61 -5.37 7.25
N ASN A 38 -10.68 -4.67 6.84
CA ASN A 38 -10.60 -3.37 6.19
C ASN A 38 -11.46 -2.33 6.91
N ILE A 39 -10.82 -1.26 7.38
CA ILE A 39 -11.49 -0.11 8.03
C ILE A 39 -11.54 1.04 7.03
N THR A 40 -12.72 1.27 6.47
CA THR A 40 -12.93 2.41 5.57
C THR A 40 -13.25 3.68 6.37
N ILE A 41 -12.46 4.74 6.15
CA ILE A 41 -12.65 6.05 6.78
C ILE A 41 -12.98 7.09 5.71
N TYR A 42 -14.07 7.80 5.91
CA TYR A 42 -14.53 8.90 5.06
C TYR A 42 -14.20 10.25 5.67
N GLY A 43 -13.95 11.24 4.82
CA GLY A 43 -13.72 12.63 5.21
C GLY A 43 -13.90 13.56 4.01
N HIS A 44 -14.18 14.83 4.27
CA HIS A 44 -14.28 15.82 3.20
C HIS A 44 -12.92 16.15 2.61
N HIS A 45 -12.88 16.41 1.30
CA HIS A 45 -11.79 17.10 0.64
C HIS A 45 -12.17 18.59 0.53
N MET A 46 -11.66 19.41 1.45
CA MET A 46 -12.04 20.82 1.55
C MET A 46 -11.15 21.71 0.68
N ASN A 47 -11.73 22.76 0.08
CA ASN A 47 -11.00 23.71 -0.77
C ASN A 47 -9.96 24.55 0.00
N ASP A 48 -10.06 24.62 1.32
CA ASP A 48 -9.10 25.31 2.19
C ASP A 48 -7.93 24.41 2.62
N GLY A 49 -7.86 23.18 2.10
CA GLY A 49 -6.80 22.22 2.42
C GLY A 49 -7.03 21.43 3.71
N SER A 50 -8.13 21.65 4.43
CA SER A 50 -8.43 20.90 5.65
C SER A 50 -8.96 19.48 5.37
N MET A 51 -9.07 18.68 6.44
CA MET A 51 -9.60 17.31 6.43
C MET A 51 -8.77 16.37 5.55
N PHE A 52 -9.37 15.73 4.55
CA PHE A 52 -8.70 14.77 3.67
C PHE A 52 -8.22 15.40 2.36
N ALA A 53 -8.13 16.74 2.30
CA ALA A 53 -7.65 17.42 1.10
C ALA A 53 -6.25 16.98 0.68
N ASP A 54 -5.37 16.76 1.67
CA ASP A 54 -4.00 16.35 1.44
C ASP A 54 -3.84 14.92 0.91
N LEU A 55 -4.89 14.08 0.93
CA LEU A 55 -4.83 12.75 0.31
C LEU A 55 -4.57 12.84 -1.20
N CYS A 56 -5.00 13.91 -1.87
CA CYS A 56 -4.70 14.14 -3.28
C CYS A 56 -3.20 14.37 -3.54
N LYS A 57 -2.41 14.75 -2.52
CA LYS A 57 -0.97 14.93 -2.68
C LYS A 57 -0.23 13.61 -2.91
N TYR A 58 -0.80 12.46 -2.58
CA TYR A 58 -0.25 11.13 -2.91
C TYR A 58 -0.25 10.81 -4.41
N GLU A 59 -0.81 11.68 -5.26
CA GLU A 59 -0.53 11.66 -6.71
C GLU A 59 0.93 12.02 -7.04
N SER A 60 1.66 12.62 -6.10
CA SER A 60 3.09 12.90 -6.21
C SER A 60 3.89 11.79 -5.52
N GLU A 61 4.79 11.19 -6.28
CA GLU A 61 5.74 10.20 -5.76
C GLU A 61 6.64 10.77 -4.66
N ASP A 62 7.12 12.01 -4.81
CA ASP A 62 7.95 12.67 -3.78
C ASP A 62 7.18 12.82 -2.46
N PHE A 63 5.92 13.26 -2.52
CA PHE A 63 5.08 13.37 -1.32
C PHE A 63 4.86 12.01 -0.66
N TYR A 64 4.60 10.97 -1.44
CA TYR A 64 4.50 9.60 -0.92
C TYR A 64 5.81 9.17 -0.23
N ARG A 65 6.97 9.39 -0.85
CA ARG A 65 8.29 9.02 -0.31
C ARG A 65 8.60 9.73 1.02
N GLU A 66 8.18 10.98 1.17
CA GLU A 66 8.32 11.75 2.41
C GLU A 66 7.28 11.39 3.49
N HIS A 67 6.14 10.80 3.08
CA HIS A 67 4.98 10.54 3.94
C HIS A 67 4.47 9.08 3.81
N LYS A 68 5.37 8.10 3.92
CA LYS A 68 5.02 6.67 3.76
C LYS A 68 4.10 6.12 4.85
N THR A 69 4.06 6.74 6.02
CA THR A 69 3.34 6.22 7.19
C THR A 69 2.23 7.16 7.65
N ILE A 70 1.13 6.56 8.11
CA ILE A 70 0.04 7.24 8.80
C ILE A 70 -0.11 6.68 10.20
N ARG A 71 -0.56 7.53 11.12
CA ARG A 71 -0.90 7.13 12.47
C ARG A 71 -2.41 7.07 12.64
N PHE A 72 -2.91 5.92 13.08
CA PHE A 72 -4.32 5.70 13.37
C PHE A 72 -4.44 5.03 14.73
N ASP A 73 -4.93 5.81 15.69
CA ASP A 73 -5.05 5.39 17.08
C ASP A 73 -6.51 5.07 17.40
N THR A 74 -6.71 4.02 18.19
CA THR A 74 -8.01 3.63 18.75
C THR A 74 -7.97 3.72 20.26
N LEU A 75 -9.11 3.47 20.92
CA LEU A 75 -9.14 3.38 22.38
C LEU A 75 -8.32 2.19 22.91
N ASP A 76 -8.12 1.16 22.09
CA ASP A 76 -7.43 -0.07 22.46
C ASP A 76 -5.92 0.00 22.22
N GLY A 77 -5.44 0.97 21.44
CA GLY A 77 -4.01 1.12 21.18
C GLY A 77 -3.65 2.14 20.11
N PHE A 78 -2.34 2.35 20.00
CA PHE A 78 -1.72 3.21 18.99
C PHE A 78 -1.29 2.37 17.78
N GLY A 79 -1.51 2.89 16.58
CA GLY A 79 -1.21 2.17 15.34
C GLY A 79 -0.44 3.05 14.34
N GLU A 80 0.63 2.50 13.78
CA GLU A 80 1.36 3.08 12.65
C GLU A 80 1.18 2.16 11.44
N TYR A 81 0.78 2.73 10.31
CA TYR A 81 0.40 2.00 9.10
C TYR A 81 1.18 2.56 7.91
N GLU A 82 1.63 1.68 7.03
CA GLU A 82 2.29 2.05 5.78
C GLU A 82 1.26 2.19 4.66
N ILE A 83 1.41 3.23 3.84
CA ILE A 83 0.62 3.41 2.63
C ILE A 83 1.10 2.42 1.57
N VAL A 84 0.29 1.41 1.25
CA VAL A 84 0.65 0.39 0.26
C VAL A 84 0.12 0.67 -1.15
N ALA A 85 -0.88 1.55 -1.28
CA ALA A 85 -1.48 1.95 -2.54
C ALA A 85 -2.21 3.29 -2.40
N ALA A 86 -2.18 4.11 -3.45
CA ALA A 86 -2.97 5.33 -3.58
C ALA A 86 -3.49 5.44 -5.01
N PHE A 87 -4.80 5.65 -5.18
CA PHE A 87 -5.44 5.75 -6.49
C PHE A 87 -6.76 6.54 -6.42
N LYS A 88 -7.23 7.00 -7.59
CA LYS A 88 -8.57 7.57 -7.77
C LYS A 88 -9.53 6.51 -8.28
N THR A 89 -10.74 6.47 -7.74
CA THR A 89 -11.82 5.64 -8.25
C THR A 89 -13.15 6.39 -8.25
N VAL A 90 -14.14 5.90 -9.00
CA VAL A 90 -15.49 6.46 -8.98
C VAL A 90 -16.24 5.96 -7.75
N ALA A 91 -16.76 6.88 -6.94
CA ALA A 91 -17.49 6.54 -5.73
C ALA A 91 -18.87 5.92 -6.06
N TYR A 92 -19.28 4.94 -5.25
CA TYR A 92 -20.63 4.36 -5.25
C TYR A 92 -21.13 3.86 -6.62
N SER A 93 -20.23 3.28 -7.42
CA SER A 93 -20.56 2.71 -8.72
C SER A 93 -19.82 1.39 -8.93
N ASN A 94 -20.53 0.39 -9.46
CA ASN A 94 -19.91 -0.87 -9.90
C ASN A 94 -19.03 -0.70 -11.15
N ALA A 95 -19.00 0.51 -11.75
CA ALA A 95 -18.03 0.85 -12.77
C ALA A 95 -16.64 1.18 -12.18
N GLY A 96 -16.55 1.43 -10.86
CA GLY A 96 -15.32 1.66 -10.13
C GLY A 96 -14.89 0.45 -9.30
N PHE A 97 -13.87 0.64 -8.46
CA PHE A 97 -13.42 -0.37 -7.51
C PHE A 97 -14.31 -0.32 -6.27
N PRO A 98 -15.10 -1.38 -5.97
CA PRO A 98 -16.12 -1.34 -4.92
C PRO A 98 -15.50 -1.61 -3.54
N TYR A 99 -14.51 -0.80 -3.13
CA TYR A 99 -13.78 -0.96 -1.87
C TYR A 99 -14.70 -1.04 -0.64
N PHE A 100 -15.83 -0.33 -0.69
CA PHE A 100 -16.82 -0.28 0.40
C PHE A 100 -17.54 -1.62 0.66
N LEU A 101 -17.48 -2.57 -0.27
CA LEU A 101 -18.04 -3.91 -0.10
C LEU A 101 -17.10 -4.86 0.66
N PHE A 102 -15.80 -4.55 0.71
CA PHE A 102 -14.80 -5.38 1.38
C PHE A 102 -14.56 -4.87 2.80
N VAL A 103 -15.15 -5.52 3.79
CA VAL A 103 -14.98 -5.18 5.22
C VAL A 103 -14.24 -6.28 5.97
N LYS A 104 -14.54 -7.53 5.64
CA LYS A 104 -13.97 -8.70 6.26
C LYS A 104 -13.81 -9.78 5.20
N ALA A 105 -12.66 -10.44 5.20
CA ALA A 105 -12.37 -11.54 4.29
C ALA A 105 -13.00 -12.83 4.83
N ASP A 106 -13.58 -13.64 3.95
CA ASP A 106 -14.07 -14.97 4.34
C ASP A 106 -12.89 -15.96 4.48
N LYS A 107 -11.81 -15.73 3.73
CA LYS A 107 -10.54 -16.47 3.74
C LYS A 107 -9.38 -15.55 3.36
N LEU A 108 -8.15 -15.97 3.65
CA LEU A 108 -6.95 -15.17 3.42
C LEU A 108 -6.80 -14.73 1.96
N GLU A 109 -7.15 -15.60 1.01
CA GLU A 109 -7.02 -15.31 -0.42
C GLU A 109 -7.92 -14.15 -0.86
N ASP A 110 -9.07 -13.94 -0.21
CA ASP A 110 -9.95 -12.81 -0.55
C ASP A 110 -9.32 -11.46 -0.13
N PHE A 111 -8.54 -11.48 0.96
CA PHE A 111 -7.76 -10.31 1.39
C PHE A 111 -6.60 -10.05 0.43
N ASP A 112 -5.87 -11.09 0.04
CA ASP A 112 -4.76 -10.96 -0.92
C ASP A 112 -5.26 -10.44 -2.27
N ASP A 113 -6.39 -10.95 -2.77
CA ASP A 113 -7.04 -10.48 -4.00
C ASP A 113 -7.46 -9.00 -3.90
N PHE A 114 -7.99 -8.60 -2.74
CA PHE A 114 -8.35 -7.20 -2.48
C PHE A 114 -7.12 -6.29 -2.53
N ILE A 115 -6.03 -6.66 -1.85
CA ILE A 115 -4.78 -5.90 -1.86
C ILE A 115 -4.15 -5.87 -3.25
N ALA A 116 -4.13 -6.98 -3.96
CA ALA A 116 -3.63 -7.06 -5.34
C ALA A 116 -4.40 -6.09 -6.24
N LYS A 117 -5.73 -6.01 -6.10
CA LYS A 117 -6.54 -5.08 -6.88
C LYS A 117 -6.28 -3.61 -6.52
N CYS A 118 -6.07 -3.31 -5.25
CA CYS A 118 -5.64 -1.97 -4.82
C CYS A 118 -4.30 -1.56 -5.45
N LYS A 119 -3.33 -2.47 -5.50
CA LYS A 119 -2.01 -2.24 -6.12
C LYS A 119 -2.09 -2.09 -7.63
N GLU A 120 -2.91 -2.89 -8.30
CA GLU A 120 -3.16 -2.78 -9.76
C GLU A 120 -3.68 -1.38 -10.14
N LEU A 121 -4.46 -0.75 -9.27
CA LEU A 121 -5.06 0.56 -9.50
C LEU A 121 -4.17 1.73 -9.07
N ALA A 122 -3.12 1.47 -8.29
CA ALA A 122 -2.26 2.49 -7.70
C ALA A 122 -1.67 3.42 -8.78
N PHE A 123 -1.52 4.70 -8.47
CA PHE A 123 -0.89 5.68 -9.36
C PHE A 123 0.51 5.27 -9.80
N PHE A 124 1.17 4.50 -8.94
CA PHE A 124 2.48 3.94 -9.18
C PHE A 124 2.47 2.50 -8.66
N ASN A 125 3.03 1.58 -9.44
CA ASN A 125 3.20 0.21 -9.03
C ASN A 125 4.46 0.11 -8.18
N TRP A 126 4.30 0.15 -6.87
CA TRP A 126 5.39 0.03 -5.93
C TRP A 126 5.76 -1.45 -5.74
N ASN A 127 6.55 -1.94 -6.70
CA ASN A 127 7.75 -2.67 -6.35
C ASN A 127 8.61 -1.77 -5.45
N ASP A 128 9.48 -2.32 -4.62
CA ASP A 128 10.36 -1.47 -3.82
C ASP A 128 11.18 -0.51 -4.70
N GLU A 129 11.91 0.42 -4.06
CA GLU A 129 12.59 1.57 -4.66
C GLU A 129 13.59 1.24 -5.79
N TYR A 130 13.75 -0.03 -6.17
CA TYR A 130 14.66 -0.54 -7.19
C TYR A 130 13.98 -1.31 -8.33
N GLY A 131 12.65 -1.37 -8.41
CA GLY A 131 11.95 -1.86 -9.60
C GLY A 131 11.82 -3.38 -9.71
N GLN A 132 11.98 -4.13 -8.62
CA GLN A 132 11.83 -5.59 -8.61
C GLN A 132 10.38 -6.02 -8.45
N ASP A 133 9.82 -6.69 -9.46
CA ASP A 133 8.46 -7.27 -9.47
C ASP A 133 8.31 -8.55 -8.64
N GLY A 134 9.38 -8.93 -7.93
CA GLY A 134 9.45 -10.17 -7.18
C GLY A 134 9.69 -11.40 -8.05
N ASP A 135 9.76 -11.22 -9.38
CA ASP A 135 10.15 -12.24 -10.32
C ASP A 135 11.66 -12.13 -10.64
N SER A 136 12.25 -13.26 -11.00
CA SER A 136 13.65 -13.29 -11.43
C SER A 136 13.75 -12.82 -12.88
N ASP A 137 14.36 -11.67 -13.12
CA ASP A 137 14.58 -11.15 -14.48
C ASP A 137 15.62 -11.94 -15.28
N HIS A 138 16.70 -12.37 -14.62
CA HIS A 138 17.77 -13.14 -15.27
C HIS A 138 18.53 -14.05 -14.30
N VAL A 139 19.34 -14.95 -14.86
CA VAL A 139 20.23 -15.86 -14.12
C VAL A 139 21.67 -15.62 -14.56
N GLY A 140 22.58 -15.50 -13.59
CA GLY A 140 24.03 -15.40 -13.81
C GLY A 140 24.80 -16.64 -13.34
N THR A 141 26.09 -16.71 -13.65
CA THR A 141 26.99 -17.77 -13.14
C THR A 141 27.78 -17.23 -11.95
N VAL A 142 27.77 -17.93 -10.82
CA VAL A 142 28.63 -17.62 -9.68
C VAL A 142 30.01 -18.22 -9.92
N GLU A 143 31.03 -17.37 -10.00
CA GLU A 143 32.41 -17.82 -10.20
C GLU A 143 33.08 -18.20 -8.88
N LYS A 144 32.85 -17.41 -7.82
CA LYS A 144 33.36 -17.67 -6.48
C LYS A 144 32.60 -16.89 -5.41
N VAL A 145 32.75 -17.32 -4.16
CA VAL A 145 32.31 -16.59 -2.96
C VAL A 145 33.52 -16.48 -2.02
N GLU A 146 33.93 -15.25 -1.71
CA GLU A 146 35.12 -14.98 -0.91
C GLU A 146 34.92 -13.73 -0.05
N GLY A 147 35.23 -13.81 1.25
CA GLY A 147 35.13 -12.65 2.14
C GLY A 147 33.72 -12.05 2.29
N GLY A 148 32.65 -12.84 2.10
CA GLY A 148 31.27 -12.36 2.14
C GLY A 148 30.79 -11.66 0.86
N VAL A 149 31.57 -11.75 -0.22
CA VAL A 149 31.23 -11.21 -1.54
C VAL A 149 31.02 -12.37 -2.53
N VAL A 150 29.94 -12.28 -3.30
CA VAL A 150 29.62 -13.15 -4.43
C VAL A 150 30.11 -12.49 -5.70
N TYR A 151 30.88 -13.22 -6.49
CA TYR A 151 31.39 -12.78 -7.79
C TYR A 151 30.60 -13.50 -8.88
N THR A 152 30.00 -12.74 -9.79
CA THR A 152 29.13 -13.27 -10.84
C THR A 152 29.57 -12.80 -12.22
N VAL A 153 29.29 -13.64 -13.22
CA VAL A 153 29.21 -13.22 -14.61
C VAL A 153 27.75 -13.25 -15.02
N GLU A 154 27.22 -12.11 -15.41
CA GLU A 154 25.81 -11.95 -15.80
C GLU A 154 25.69 -11.24 -17.14
N GLY A 155 24.59 -11.52 -17.84
CA GLY A 155 24.22 -10.87 -19.09
C GLY A 155 23.30 -9.67 -18.83
N ASN A 156 23.10 -8.85 -19.86
CA ASN A 156 22.21 -7.68 -19.83
C ASN A 156 22.63 -6.55 -18.87
N SER A 157 23.86 -6.57 -18.35
CA SER A 157 24.44 -5.43 -17.63
C SER A 157 24.90 -4.38 -18.65
N GLY A 158 23.98 -3.50 -19.04
CA GLY A 158 24.23 -2.47 -20.07
C GLY A 158 24.41 -3.04 -21.48
N ASP A 159 23.52 -3.94 -21.91
CA ASP A 159 23.54 -4.64 -23.21
C ASP A 159 24.80 -5.48 -23.49
N MET A 160 25.50 -5.92 -22.44
CA MET A 160 26.68 -6.78 -22.55
C MET A 160 26.81 -7.72 -21.36
N CYS A 161 27.68 -8.73 -21.49
CA CYS A 161 28.08 -9.55 -20.34
C CYS A 161 29.10 -8.79 -19.49
N GLN A 162 28.90 -8.77 -18.18
CA GLN A 162 29.82 -8.12 -17.24
C GLN A 162 30.09 -9.00 -16.02
N GLU A 163 31.26 -8.78 -15.43
CA GLU A 163 31.59 -9.27 -14.10
C GLU A 163 31.03 -8.30 -13.06
N ASN A 164 30.17 -8.80 -12.18
CA ASN A 164 29.60 -8.04 -11.09
C ASN A 164 29.90 -8.68 -9.73
N ARG A 165 29.73 -7.88 -8.68
CA ARG A 165 30.03 -8.28 -7.31
C ARG A 165 28.98 -7.76 -6.36
N TYR A 166 28.51 -8.65 -5.50
CA TYR A 166 27.45 -8.37 -4.56
C TYR A 166 27.83 -8.90 -3.18
N THR A 167 27.37 -8.26 -2.12
CA THR A 167 27.47 -8.85 -0.78
C THR A 167 26.56 -10.08 -0.70
N VAL A 168 26.95 -11.09 0.06
CA VAL A 168 26.04 -12.21 0.37
C VAL A 168 24.77 -11.67 1.04
N GLY A 169 23.60 -12.08 0.54
CA GLY A 169 22.30 -11.55 1.00
C GLY A 169 21.94 -10.18 0.45
N TYR A 170 22.61 -9.72 -0.61
CA TYR A 170 22.19 -8.54 -1.37
C TYR A 170 20.76 -8.70 -1.87
N TYR A 171 19.96 -7.62 -1.79
CA TYR A 171 18.51 -7.69 -1.96
C TYR A 171 18.07 -8.15 -3.36
N GLU A 172 18.89 -7.93 -4.39
CA GLU A 172 18.61 -8.37 -5.77
C GLU A 172 18.93 -9.86 -6.03
N ILE A 173 19.47 -10.58 -5.04
CA ILE A 173 19.77 -12.01 -5.16
C ILE A 173 18.64 -12.82 -4.53
N LEU A 174 17.77 -13.39 -5.37
CA LEU A 174 16.64 -14.22 -4.92
C LEU A 174 17.07 -15.63 -4.44
N GLY A 175 18.21 -16.14 -4.89
CA GLY A 175 18.72 -17.44 -4.46
C GLY A 175 19.94 -17.93 -5.24
N TYR A 176 20.45 -19.10 -4.85
CA TYR A 176 21.57 -19.78 -5.50
C TYR A 176 21.17 -21.21 -5.90
N GLY A 177 21.54 -21.61 -7.11
CA GLY A 177 21.40 -22.99 -7.58
C GLY A 177 22.76 -23.68 -7.64
N THR A 178 22.82 -24.94 -7.21
CA THR A 178 23.96 -25.83 -7.50
C THR A 178 23.47 -26.89 -8.48
N PRO A 179 24.10 -27.06 -9.65
CA PRO A 179 23.72 -28.14 -10.56
C PRO A 179 23.87 -29.49 -9.87
N ALA A 180 22.84 -30.32 -9.96
CA ALA A 180 22.93 -31.72 -9.56
C ALA A 180 23.58 -32.50 -10.71
N TYR A 181 24.89 -32.71 -10.63
CA TYR A 181 25.62 -33.62 -11.51
C TYR A 181 25.55 -35.05 -10.99
#